data_AF-A0A1H6DWS3-F1
#
_entry.id   AF-A0A1H6DWS3-F1
#
_cell.length_a   1.000
_cell.length_b   1.000
_cell.length_c   1.000
_cell.angle_alpha   90.00
_cell.angle_beta   90.00
_cell.angle_gamma   90.00
#
_symmetry.space_group_name_H-M   'P 1'
#
loop_
_entity.id
_entity.type
_entity.pdbx_description
1 polymer ?
#
loop_
_entity_poly.entity_id
_entity_poly.type
_entity_poly.pdbx_seq_one_letter_code
_entity_poly.pdbx_strand_id
1 'polypeptide(L)'
;MVTDNLKKGSAATQKYAVMAAEDAVNLIPSLSSLEAKQEQLDRIRVYLDFGRLPECDFTPDTMKALENAESKAIELMCEGGTTEHTDD
;
A
#
# COMPACT_ATOMS: atom_id res chain seq x y z
N MET A 1 -10.72 -19.24 10.89
CA MET A 1 -9.70 -19.81 9.97
C MET A 1 -9.80 -19.01 8.67
N VAL A 2 -8.96 -17.99 8.48
CA VAL A 2 -8.98 -17.11 7.28
C VAL A 2 -7.59 -17.07 6.62
N THR A 3 -6.82 -18.15 6.75
CA THR A 3 -5.43 -18.23 6.28
C THR A 3 -5.23 -19.20 5.11
N ASP A 4 -6.28 -19.88 4.65
CA ASP A 4 -6.16 -20.97 3.64
C ASP A 4 -6.37 -20.58 2.18
N ASN A 5 -6.74 -19.32 1.87
CA ASN A 5 -7.03 -18.91 0.48
C ASN A 5 -5.92 -18.13 -0.24
N LEU A 6 -4.80 -17.84 0.42
CA LEU A 6 -3.65 -17.14 -0.20
C LEU A 6 -2.67 -18.11 -0.90
N LYS A 7 -3.07 -19.37 -1.13
CA LYS A 7 -2.13 -20.45 -1.47
C LYS A 7 -1.56 -20.42 -2.89
N LYS A 8 -1.96 -19.49 -3.77
CA LYS A 8 -1.28 -19.20 -5.03
C LYS A 8 -1.53 -17.74 -5.37
N GLY A 9 -0.50 -17.01 -5.81
CA GLY A 9 -0.57 -15.64 -6.35
C GLY A 9 -1.43 -15.53 -7.61
N SER A 10 -2.69 -15.95 -7.51
CA SER A 10 -3.67 -15.93 -8.57
C SER A 10 -3.94 -14.49 -8.97
N ALA A 11 -4.33 -14.26 -10.22
CA ALA A 11 -4.71 -12.93 -10.70
C ALA A 11 -5.78 -12.26 -9.81
N ALA A 12 -6.62 -13.03 -9.11
CA ALA A 12 -7.55 -12.53 -8.11
C ALA A 12 -6.85 -11.91 -6.88
N THR A 13 -5.82 -12.58 -6.35
CA THR A 13 -5.02 -12.09 -5.21
C THR A 13 -4.27 -10.82 -5.58
N GLN A 14 -3.69 -10.77 -6.78
CA GLN A 14 -3.00 -9.59 -7.30
C GLN A 14 -3.94 -8.39 -7.42
N LYS A 15 -5.11 -8.59 -8.04
CA LYS A 15 -6.14 -7.54 -8.15
C LYS A 15 -6.64 -7.08 -6.78
N TYR A 16 -6.83 -8.00 -5.85
CA TYR A 16 -7.24 -7.68 -4.49
C TYR A 16 -6.17 -6.86 -3.76
N ALA A 17 -4.89 -7.25 -3.86
CA ALA A 17 -3.78 -6.54 -3.24
C ALA A 17 -3.67 -5.09 -3.76
N VAL A 18 -3.75 -4.90 -5.08
CA VAL A 18 -3.72 -3.56 -5.70
C VAL A 18 -4.93 -2.75 -5.24
N MET A 19 -6.14 -3.30 -5.31
CA MET A 19 -7.35 -2.61 -4.89
C MET A 19 -7.31 -2.23 -3.41
N ALA A 20 -6.83 -3.12 -2.53
CA ALA A 20 -6.69 -2.86 -1.10
C ALA A 20 -5.63 -1.80 -0.82
N ALA A 21 -4.52 -1.79 -1.57
CA ALA A 21 -3.49 -0.76 -1.44
C ALA A 21 -4.00 0.61 -1.92
N GLU A 22 -4.72 0.66 -3.05
CA GLU A 22 -5.34 1.90 -3.53
C GLU A 22 -6.41 2.42 -2.57
N ASP A 23 -7.24 1.55 -2.00
CA ASP A 23 -8.22 1.92 -0.97
C ASP A 23 -7.53 2.52 0.27
N ALA A 24 -6.48 1.86 0.76
CA ALA A 24 -5.66 2.36 1.86
C ALA A 24 -5.08 3.75 1.57
N VAL A 25 -4.54 3.99 0.36
CA VAL A 25 -4.07 5.31 -0.09
C VAL A 25 -5.18 6.36 -0.07
N ASN A 26 -6.37 6.03 -0.58
CA ASN A 26 -7.51 6.96 -0.60
C ASN A 26 -8.04 7.27 0.80
N LEU A 27 -7.87 6.35 1.75
CA LEU A 27 -8.26 6.55 3.15
C LEU A 27 -7.28 7.48 3.88
N ILE A 28 -5.97 7.40 3.64
CA ILE A 28 -4.93 8.22 4.31
C ILE A 28 -5.29 9.71 4.45
N PRO A 29 -5.72 10.45 3.41
CA PRO A 29 -6.05 11.87 3.55
C PRO A 29 -7.30 12.11 4.40
N SER A 30 -8.19 11.12 4.52
CA SER A 30 -9.40 11.19 5.36
C SER A 30 -9.12 10.86 6.83
N LEU A 31 -7.97 10.24 7.13
CA LEU A 31 -7.59 9.86 8.49
C LEU A 31 -6.99 11.07 9.23
N SER A 32 -7.53 11.37 10.41
CA SER A 32 -7.03 12.48 11.23
C SER A 32 -5.80 12.13 12.07
N SER A 33 -5.60 10.84 12.37
CA SER A 33 -4.47 10.39 13.21
C SER A 33 -3.31 9.88 12.34
N LEU A 34 -2.09 10.34 12.65
CA LEU A 34 -0.86 9.84 12.03
C LEU A 34 -0.75 8.31 12.20
N GLU A 35 -1.14 7.79 13.36
CA GLU A 35 -1.11 6.35 13.67
C GLU A 35 -2.01 5.56 12.72
N ALA A 36 -3.20 6.09 12.41
CA ALA A 36 -4.12 5.47 11.46
C ALA A 36 -3.59 5.53 10.02
N LYS A 37 -2.94 6.65 9.63
CA LYS A 37 -2.27 6.76 8.33
C LYS A 37 -1.11 5.76 8.21
N GLN A 38 -0.34 5.61 9.28
CA GLN A 38 0.77 4.65 9.35
C GLN A 38 0.28 3.21 9.25
N GLU A 39 -0.86 2.87 9.86
CA GLU A 39 -1.50 1.54 9.72
C GLU A 39 -1.90 1.25 8.28
N GLN A 40 -2.41 2.25 7.54
CA GLN A 40 -2.71 2.08 6.11
C GLN A 40 -1.43 1.89 5.28
N LEU A 41 -0.34 2.62 5.58
CA LEU A 41 0.96 2.39 4.93
C LEU A 41 1.46 0.97 5.20
N ASP A 42 1.39 0.52 6.45
CA ASP A 42 1.86 -0.81 6.85
C ASP A 42 1.10 -1.91 6.11
N ARG A 43 -0.21 -1.75 5.94
CA ARG A 43 -1.03 -2.66 5.12
C ARG A 43 -0.52 -2.77 3.68
N ILE A 44 -0.16 -1.65 3.04
CA ILE A 44 0.41 -1.65 1.68
C ILE A 44 1.73 -2.41 1.66
N ARG A 45 2.57 -2.20 2.68
CA ARG A 45 3.86 -2.88 2.83
C ARG A 45 3.71 -4.38 3.03
N VAL A 46 2.69 -4.85 3.76
CA VAL A 46 2.40 -6.28 3.89
C VAL A 46 2.16 -6.92 2.52
N TYR A 47 1.42 -6.25 1.63
CA TYR A 47 1.20 -6.76 0.27
C TYR A 47 2.47 -6.73 -0.59
N LEU A 48 3.31 -5.71 -0.43
CA LEU A 48 4.63 -5.65 -1.10
C LEU A 48 5.56 -6.75 -0.63
N ASP A 49 5.65 -6.98 0.68
CA ASP A 49 6.47 -8.02 1.27
C ASP A 49 5.99 -9.40 0.82
N PHE A 50 4.67 -9.62 0.85
CA PHE A 50 4.06 -10.83 0.32
C PHE A 50 4.37 -11.03 -1.17
N GLY A 51 4.30 -9.98 -1.99
CA GLY A 51 4.64 -10.01 -3.42
C GLY A 51 6.12 -10.27 -3.71
N ARG A 52 7.01 -9.97 -2.75
CA ARG A 52 8.46 -10.26 -2.84
C ARG A 52 8.81 -11.70 -2.46
N LEU A 53 7.89 -12.42 -1.81
CA LEU A 53 8.12 -13.81 -1.47
C LEU A 53 8.26 -14.65 -2.74
N PRO A 54 9.21 -15.60 -2.80
CA PRO A 54 9.45 -16.43 -3.98
C PRO A 54 8.26 -17.36 -4.33
N GLU A 55 7.36 -17.59 -3.38
CA GLU A 55 6.11 -18.35 -3.58
C GLU A 55 4.99 -17.52 -4.24
N CYS A 56 5.18 -16.20 -4.33
CA CYS A 56 4.19 -15.27 -4.82
C CYS A 56 4.47 -14.92 -6.29
N ASP A 57 3.53 -15.24 -7.17
CA ASP A 57 3.64 -15.00 -8.62
C ASP A 57 3.09 -13.61 -8.99
N PHE A 58 3.45 -12.58 -8.19
CA PHE A 58 3.02 -11.21 -8.48
C PHE A 58 3.72 -10.71 -9.74
N THR A 59 2.92 -10.25 -10.69
CA THR A 59 3.45 -9.65 -11.91
C THR A 59 4.21 -8.36 -11.58
N PRO A 60 5.22 -7.99 -12.38
CA PRO A 60 5.93 -6.72 -12.20
C PRO A 60 4.99 -5.52 -12.26
N ASP A 61 3.90 -5.61 -13.01
CA ASP A 61 2.86 -4.57 -13.07
C ASP A 61 2.12 -4.43 -11.72
N THR A 62 1.77 -5.56 -11.10
CA THR A 62 1.16 -5.58 -9.75
C THR A 62 2.12 -5.03 -8.70
N MET A 63 3.38 -5.46 -8.72
CA MET A 63 4.42 -4.95 -7.82
C MET A 63 4.57 -3.43 -7.96
N LYS A 64 4.67 -2.94 -9.21
CA LYS A 64 4.78 -1.52 -9.50
C LYS A 64 3.56 -0.72 -9.02
N ALA A 65 2.34 -1.28 -9.15
CA ALA A 65 1.13 -0.65 -8.64
C ALA A 65 1.15 -0.52 -7.10
N LEU A 66 1.62 -1.56 -6.40
CA LEU A 66 1.79 -1.55 -4.94
C LEU A 66 2.88 -0.57 -4.49
N GLU A 67 4.02 -0.51 -5.18
CA GLU A 67 5.11 0.44 -4.90
C GLU A 67 4.64 1.89 -5.12
N ASN A 68 3.87 2.12 -6.18
CA ASN A 68 3.26 3.43 -6.45
C ASN A 68 2.25 3.80 -5.36
N ALA A 69 1.47 2.84 -4.86
CA ALA A 69 0.56 3.06 -3.74
C ALA A 69 1.33 3.41 -2.46
N GLU A 70 2.43 2.71 -2.14
CA GLU A 70 3.28 3.05 -0.99
C GLU A 70 3.84 4.47 -1.11
N SER A 71 4.43 4.81 -2.26
CA SER A 71 4.99 6.14 -2.48
C SER A 71 3.93 7.22 -2.31
N LYS A 72 2.73 7.02 -2.89
CA LYS A 72 1.62 7.97 -2.78
C LYS A 72 1.09 8.07 -1.35
N ALA A 73 1.03 6.97 -0.62
CA ALA A 73 0.69 6.97 0.80
C ALA A 73 1.68 7.82 1.62
N ILE A 74 2.98 7.65 1.38
CA ILE A 74 4.05 8.44 2.01
C ILE A 74 3.89 9.92 1.66
N GLU A 75 3.69 10.25 0.39
CA GLU A 75 3.45 11.62 -0.06
C GLU A 75 2.24 12.22 0.66
N LEU A 76 1.10 11.54 0.73
CA LEU A 76 -0.11 12.03 1.42
C LEU A 76 0.08 12.21 2.93
N MET A 77 0.95 11.42 3.55
CA MET A 77 1.33 11.60 4.96
C MET A 77 2.24 12.81 5.15
N CYS A 78 3.16 13.05 4.22
CA CYS A 78 4.08 14.19 4.23
C CYS A 78 3.42 15.51 3.79
N GLU A 79 2.51 15.49 2.81
CA GLU A 79 1.77 16.68 2.32
C GLU A 79 0.91 17.32 3.43
N GLY A 80 0.43 16.52 4.39
CA GLY A 80 -0.24 17.03 5.59
C GLY A 80 0.69 17.78 6.56
N GLY A 81 2.00 17.76 6.33
CA GLY A 81 3.03 18.42 7.14
C GLY A 81 3.88 19.46 6.40
N THR A 82 3.68 19.67 5.10
CA THR A 82 4.49 20.60 4.31
C THR A 82 3.62 21.59 3.54
N THR A 83 2.99 22.51 4.28
CA THR A 83 3.06 23.91 3.86
C THR A 83 4.28 24.49 4.57
N GLU A 84 5.08 25.31 3.90
CA GLU A 84 6.48 25.67 4.21
C GLU A 84 7.54 24.72 3.63
N HIS A 85 7.65 24.76 2.29
CA HIS A 85 8.98 25.08 1.76
C HIS A 85 9.17 26.59 1.87
N THR A 86 9.79 27.01 2.98
CA THR A 86 10.44 28.31 3.13
C THR A 86 11.94 28.03 3.09
N ASP A 87 12.62 28.43 2.01
CA ASP A 87 14.07 28.72 1.91
C ASP A 87 14.29 29.33 0.50
N ASP A 88 14.19 30.65 0.35
CA ASP A 88 15.24 31.70 0.38
C ASP A 88 15.98 31.86 -0.97
#